data_AF-A0A969A9Q7-F1
#
_entry.id   AF-A0A969A9Q7-F1
#
_cell.length_a   1.000
_cell.length_b   1.000
_cell.length_c   1.000
_cell.angle_alpha   90.00
_cell.angle_beta   90.00
_cell.angle_gamma   90.00
#
_symmetry.space_group_name_H-M   'P 1'
#
loop_
_entity.id
_entity.type
_entity.pdbx_description
1 polymer ?
#
loop_
_entity_poly.entity_id
_entity_poly.type
_entity_poly.pdbx_seq_one_letter_code
_entity_poly.pdbx_strand_id
1 'polypeptide(L)'
;MQAFLSTKYPDIKNKITIIENWAIEDIPNCNKQDNKFAQKHNLTEIFTVLYSGNMGRLHDIETIATAATILKDKPIKFVFIGDGAKTKILEQTIQTHQLENILLLPLQPREILPQSLTACDISLVSLIPGAESIVAPSKLNGMLAAGRGIIAITAPNSYIDKLLTKSGAGINTPPNKPQELADIILELSQQPEQVKIMGEKARQLYERQYRFERALKEYEQLLFTCDDRPDPRLLARNSS
;
A
#
# COMPACT_ATOMS: atom_id res chain seq x y z
N MET A 1 -1.13 7.56 -15.34
CA MET A 1 -1.22 6.83 -16.63
C MET A 1 -2.26 7.41 -17.59
N GLN A 2 -3.55 7.53 -17.22
CA GLN A 2 -4.57 8.07 -18.16
C GLN A 2 -4.26 9.46 -18.69
N ALA A 3 -3.83 10.40 -17.83
CA ALA A 3 -3.42 11.74 -18.29
C ALA A 3 -2.26 11.66 -19.30
N PHE A 4 -1.26 10.83 -19.03
CA PHE A 4 -0.15 10.59 -19.96
C PHE A 4 -0.62 10.00 -21.30
N LEU A 5 -1.48 8.96 -21.27
CA LEU A 5 -2.02 8.34 -22.48
C LEU A 5 -2.90 9.32 -23.27
N SER A 6 -3.70 10.13 -22.59
CA SER A 6 -4.57 11.14 -23.23
C SER A 6 -3.77 12.26 -23.88
N THR A 7 -2.64 12.66 -23.27
CA THR A 7 -1.74 13.66 -23.85
C THR A 7 -0.94 13.09 -25.01
N LYS A 8 -0.46 11.84 -24.88
CA LYS A 8 0.39 11.20 -25.90
C LYS A 8 -0.40 10.69 -27.11
N TYR A 9 -1.65 10.27 -26.89
CA TYR A 9 -2.53 9.70 -27.91
C TYR A 9 -3.94 10.32 -27.83
N PRO A 10 -4.13 11.54 -28.36
CA PRO A 10 -5.41 12.26 -28.28
C PRO A 10 -6.59 11.51 -28.89
N ASP A 11 -6.34 10.76 -29.98
CA ASP A 11 -7.38 10.05 -30.75
C ASP A 11 -8.08 8.92 -29.98
N ILE A 12 -7.43 8.40 -28.93
CA ILE A 12 -8.00 7.34 -28.08
C ILE A 12 -8.54 7.88 -26.76
N LYS A 13 -8.48 9.20 -26.50
CA LYS A 13 -8.86 9.79 -25.20
C LYS A 13 -10.26 9.35 -24.74
N ASN A 14 -11.23 9.34 -25.65
CA ASN A 14 -12.61 8.94 -25.36
C ASN A 14 -12.84 7.42 -25.39
N LYS A 15 -11.80 6.63 -25.69
CA LYS A 15 -11.81 5.16 -25.74
C LYS A 15 -11.06 4.53 -24.55
N ILE A 16 -10.63 5.34 -23.57
CA ILE A 16 -9.90 4.86 -22.39
C ILE A 16 -10.86 4.73 -21.22
N THR A 17 -11.10 3.48 -20.80
CA THR A 17 -11.76 3.15 -19.53
C THR A 17 -10.70 2.69 -18.53
N ILE A 18 -10.73 3.21 -17.30
CA ILE A 18 -9.88 2.73 -16.20
C ILE A 18 -10.68 1.75 -15.37
N ILE A 19 -10.16 0.53 -15.22
CA ILE A 19 -10.64 -0.45 -14.26
C ILE A 19 -9.49 -0.67 -13.28
N GLU A 20 -9.69 -0.28 -12.02
CA GLU A 20 -8.65 -0.41 -10.98
C GLU A 20 -8.39 -1.88 -10.65
N ASN A 21 -7.11 -2.23 -10.46
CA ASN A 21 -6.71 -3.57 -10.03
C ASN A 21 -7.38 -3.94 -8.71
N TRP A 22 -7.69 -5.21 -8.51
CA TRP A 22 -8.27 -5.71 -7.25
C TRP A 22 -7.21 -6.29 -6.33
N ALA A 23 -7.48 -6.32 -5.02
CA ALA A 23 -6.68 -7.15 -4.11
C ALA A 23 -7.13 -8.61 -4.26
N ILE A 24 -6.17 -9.53 -4.26
CA ILE A 24 -6.45 -10.98 -4.38
C ILE A 24 -6.71 -11.59 -2.99
N GLU A 25 -6.50 -10.82 -1.92
CA GLU A 25 -6.45 -11.34 -0.55
C GLU A 25 -7.75 -11.03 0.18
N ASP A 26 -8.43 -12.09 0.63
CA ASP A 26 -9.50 -11.99 1.63
C ASP A 26 -8.84 -11.76 3.00
N ILE A 27 -8.56 -10.49 3.31
CA ILE A 27 -7.95 -10.10 4.57
C ILE A 27 -9.06 -9.89 5.60
N PRO A 28 -9.06 -10.63 6.72
CA PRO A 28 -10.09 -10.47 7.75
C PRO A 28 -9.90 -9.14 8.47
N ASN A 29 -11.01 -8.54 8.88
CA ASN A 29 -10.95 -7.44 9.84
C ASN A 29 -10.70 -8.05 11.23
N CYS A 30 -9.48 -7.90 11.75
CA CYS A 30 -9.11 -8.41 13.07
C CYS A 30 -8.38 -7.36 13.91
N ASN A 31 -8.62 -7.42 15.22
CA ASN A 31 -7.83 -6.65 16.17
C ASN A 31 -6.40 -7.18 16.22
N LYS A 32 -5.44 -6.27 16.42
CA LYS A 32 -4.01 -6.62 16.51
C LYS A 32 -3.73 -7.55 17.70
N GLN A 33 -4.48 -7.40 18.79
CA GLN A 33 -4.36 -8.19 20.02
C GLN A 33 -4.70 -9.67 19.80
N ASP A 34 -5.66 -9.94 18.92
CA ASP A 34 -6.11 -11.30 18.59
C ASP A 34 -5.29 -11.94 17.45
N ASN A 35 -4.35 -11.16 16.87
CA ASN A 35 -3.58 -11.58 15.72
C ASN A 35 -2.40 -12.48 16.14
N LYS A 36 -2.40 -13.74 15.68
CA LYS A 36 -1.35 -14.73 15.98
C LYS A 36 0.04 -14.31 15.52
N PHE A 37 0.16 -13.59 14.40
CA PHE A 37 1.43 -13.06 13.93
C PHE A 37 1.94 -11.96 14.86
N ALA A 38 1.04 -11.06 15.30
CA ALA A 38 1.40 -10.02 16.27
C ALA A 38 1.84 -10.63 17.61
N GLN A 39 1.10 -11.63 18.12
CA GLN A 39 1.46 -12.36 19.35
C GLN A 39 2.82 -13.03 19.23
N LYS A 40 3.06 -13.77 18.14
CA LYS A 40 4.33 -14.47 17.87
C LYS A 40 5.54 -13.52 17.89
N HIS A 41 5.36 -12.29 17.43
CA HIS A 41 6.42 -11.29 17.29
C HIS A 41 6.40 -10.20 18.39
N ASN A 42 5.60 -10.38 19.45
CA ASN A 42 5.44 -9.43 20.56
C ASN A 42 5.02 -8.02 20.12
N LEU A 43 4.09 -7.93 19.15
CA LEU A 43 3.62 -6.68 18.55
C LEU A 43 2.27 -6.19 19.10
N THR A 44 1.64 -6.93 20.01
CA THR A 44 0.26 -6.66 20.46
C THR A 44 0.13 -5.33 21.23
N GLU A 45 1.12 -5.01 22.07
CA GLU A 45 1.08 -3.83 22.95
C GLU A 45 1.88 -2.63 22.41
N ILE A 46 2.82 -2.87 21.49
CA ILE A 46 3.71 -1.82 20.96
C ILE A 46 3.14 -1.21 19.68
N PHE A 47 3.31 0.10 19.51
CA PHE A 47 2.88 0.78 18.29
C PHE A 47 3.75 0.31 17.12
N THR A 48 3.14 -0.34 16.14
CA THR A 48 3.82 -1.08 15.09
C THR A 48 3.60 -0.41 13.74
N VAL A 49 4.71 0.00 13.11
CA VAL A 49 4.76 0.53 11.75
C VAL A 49 5.24 -0.57 10.81
N LEU A 50 4.42 -0.96 9.84
CA LEU A 50 4.71 -2.07 8.94
C LEU A 50 5.07 -1.60 7.54
N TYR A 51 6.23 -2.03 7.05
CA TYR A 51 6.56 -2.04 5.64
C TYR A 51 6.55 -3.48 5.11
N SER A 52 5.62 -3.82 4.22
CA SER A 52 5.50 -5.18 3.65
C SER A 52 5.70 -5.18 2.13
N GLY A 53 6.70 -5.93 1.68
CA GLY A 53 7.02 -6.17 0.27
C GLY A 53 8.44 -5.77 -0.13
N ASN A 54 8.68 -5.67 -1.44
CA ASN A 54 10.02 -5.43 -1.99
C ASN A 54 10.62 -4.08 -1.52
N MET A 55 11.84 -4.12 -0.97
CA MET A 55 12.68 -2.97 -0.61
C MET A 55 13.66 -2.64 -1.75
N GLY A 56 13.09 -2.52 -2.95
CA GLY A 56 13.83 -2.24 -4.17
C GLY A 56 14.34 -0.79 -4.28
N ARG A 57 15.10 -0.51 -5.35
CA ARG A 57 15.78 0.78 -5.55
C ARG A 57 14.84 2.00 -5.61
N LEU A 58 13.60 1.79 -6.01
CA LEU A 58 12.59 2.84 -6.18
C LEU A 58 11.84 3.18 -4.88
N HIS A 59 12.18 2.53 -3.77
CA HIS A 59 11.59 2.78 -2.46
C HIS A 59 12.58 3.58 -1.61
N ASP A 60 12.08 4.61 -0.93
CA ASP A 60 12.87 5.43 -0.02
C ASP A 60 12.93 4.72 1.34
N ILE A 61 13.89 3.80 1.47
CA ILE A 61 14.10 3.00 2.70
C ILE A 61 14.99 3.76 3.67
N GLU A 62 15.87 4.61 3.15
CA GLU A 62 16.80 5.47 3.87
C GLU A 62 16.06 6.43 4.81
N THR A 63 14.97 7.05 4.33
CA THR A 63 14.12 7.91 5.17
C THR A 63 13.48 7.12 6.30
N ILE A 64 12.99 5.91 6.04
CA ILE A 64 12.35 5.06 7.05
C ILE A 64 13.38 4.61 8.10
N ALA A 65 14.55 4.15 7.65
CA ALA A 65 15.63 3.71 8.52
C ALA A 65 16.09 4.85 9.45
N THR A 66 16.23 6.05 8.91
CA THR A 66 16.62 7.23 9.70
C THR A 66 15.54 7.62 10.70
N ALA A 67 14.25 7.59 10.31
CA ALA A 67 13.14 7.83 11.24
C ALA A 67 13.10 6.79 12.38
N ALA A 68 13.38 5.52 12.08
CA ALA A 68 13.50 4.48 13.08
C ALA A 68 14.66 4.76 14.05
N THR A 69 15.81 5.25 13.58
CA THR A 69 16.91 5.70 14.44
C THR A 69 16.50 6.86 15.35
N ILE A 70 15.76 7.86 14.82
CA ILE A 70 15.27 9.01 15.61
C ILE A 70 14.34 8.53 16.73
N LEU A 71 13.51 7.53 16.46
CA LEU A 71 12.50 7.00 17.39
C LEU A 71 13.00 5.79 18.21
N LYS A 72 14.30 5.54 18.27
CA LYS A 72 14.87 4.33 18.91
C LYS A 72 14.47 4.13 20.38
N ASP A 73 14.29 5.22 21.12
CA ASP A 73 13.98 5.22 22.56
C ASP A 73 12.47 5.37 22.83
N LYS A 74 11.62 5.24 21.79
CA LYS A 74 10.16 5.34 21.88
C LYS A 74 9.53 3.95 21.83
N PRO A 75 8.31 3.75 22.38
CA PRO A 75 7.59 2.48 22.34
C PRO A 75 6.98 2.23 20.96
N ILE A 76 7.82 2.23 19.93
CA ILE A 76 7.45 2.11 18.52
C ILE A 76 8.33 1.04 17.89
N LYS A 77 7.73 0.08 17.19
CA LYS A 77 8.43 -0.97 16.45
C LYS A 77 8.24 -0.77 14.95
N PHE A 78 9.34 -0.76 14.20
CA PHE A 78 9.32 -0.83 12.75
C PHE A 78 9.48 -2.28 12.32
N VAL A 79 8.51 -2.80 11.58
CA VAL A 79 8.54 -4.17 11.07
C VAL A 79 8.67 -4.12 9.55
N PHE A 80 9.72 -4.72 9.03
CA PHE A 80 9.92 -4.88 7.60
C PHE A 80 9.76 -6.34 7.24
N ILE A 81 8.86 -6.63 6.32
CA ILE A 81 8.60 -7.98 5.82
C ILE A 81 8.89 -8.00 4.33
N GLY A 82 9.99 -8.63 3.93
CA GLY A 82 10.34 -8.74 2.53
C GLY A 82 11.84 -8.83 2.30
N ASP A 83 12.23 -8.56 1.06
CA ASP A 83 13.63 -8.46 0.65
C ASP A 83 13.76 -7.41 -0.46
N GLY A 84 14.98 -7.08 -0.89
CA GLY A 84 15.25 -6.17 -1.98
C GLY A 84 16.67 -5.62 -1.95
N ALA A 85 16.98 -4.81 -2.97
CA ALA A 85 18.30 -4.22 -3.13
C ALA A 85 18.73 -3.34 -1.94
N LYS A 86 17.78 -2.81 -1.15
CA LYS A 86 18.03 -1.93 -0.01
C LYS A 86 17.90 -2.62 1.35
N THR A 87 17.70 -3.95 1.43
CA THR A 87 17.67 -4.67 2.72
C THR A 87 18.96 -4.43 3.53
N LYS A 88 20.12 -4.42 2.86
CA LYS A 88 21.43 -4.15 3.47
C LYS A 88 21.52 -2.79 4.17
N ILE A 89 20.78 -1.79 3.72
CA ILE A 89 20.75 -0.46 4.35
C ILE A 89 20.16 -0.58 5.76
N LEU A 90 19.08 -1.36 5.91
CA LEU A 90 18.46 -1.60 7.21
C LEU A 90 19.40 -2.41 8.12
N GLU A 91 20.00 -3.49 7.60
CA GLU A 91 20.96 -4.30 8.36
C GLU A 91 22.13 -3.45 8.89
N GLN A 92 22.72 -2.63 8.03
CA GLN A 92 23.80 -1.71 8.41
C GLN A 92 23.34 -0.68 9.44
N THR A 93 22.16 -0.08 9.23
CA THR A 93 21.62 0.92 10.17
C THR A 93 21.39 0.30 11.55
N ILE A 94 20.82 -0.91 11.62
CA ILE A 94 20.63 -1.66 12.87
C ILE A 94 21.97 -1.89 13.56
N GLN A 95 22.98 -2.36 12.83
CA GLN A 95 24.30 -2.64 13.39
C GLN A 95 25.01 -1.35 13.89
N THR A 96 25.01 -0.29 13.08
CA THR A 96 25.69 0.96 13.39
C THR A 96 25.07 1.69 14.58
N HIS A 97 23.74 1.69 14.68
CA HIS A 97 23.02 2.41 15.73
C HIS A 97 22.52 1.51 16.88
N GLN A 98 22.81 0.21 16.84
CA GLN A 98 22.37 -0.80 17.81
C GLN A 98 20.85 -0.74 18.02
N LEU A 99 20.10 -0.70 16.92
CA LEU A 99 18.65 -0.51 16.97
C LEU A 99 17.93 -1.79 17.36
N GLU A 100 17.22 -1.73 18.49
CA GLU A 100 16.32 -2.79 18.92
C GLU A 100 14.88 -2.58 18.44
N ASN A 101 14.55 -1.39 17.93
CA ASN A 101 13.19 -1.03 17.51
C ASN A 101 12.86 -1.43 16.06
N ILE A 102 13.78 -2.09 15.35
CA ILE A 102 13.54 -2.64 14.01
C ILE A 102 13.45 -4.17 14.08
N LEU A 103 12.46 -4.74 13.40
CA LEU A 103 12.31 -6.17 13.15
C LEU A 103 12.36 -6.41 11.64
N LEU A 104 13.40 -7.10 11.16
CA LEU A 104 13.50 -7.55 9.77
C LEU A 104 13.07 -9.01 9.67
N LEU A 105 12.10 -9.28 8.78
CA LEU A 105 11.61 -10.62 8.48
C LEU A 105 11.72 -10.88 6.98
N PRO A 106 12.01 -12.12 6.57
CA PRO A 106 11.98 -12.50 5.16
C PRO A 106 10.55 -12.43 4.61
N LEU A 107 10.41 -12.53 3.29
CA LEU A 107 9.12 -12.75 2.64
C LEU A 107 8.36 -13.89 3.33
N GLN A 108 7.12 -13.63 3.72
CA GLN A 108 6.26 -14.61 4.37
C GLN A 108 5.49 -15.43 3.34
N PRO A 109 5.14 -16.69 3.65
CA PRO A 109 4.21 -17.47 2.85
C PRO A 109 2.90 -16.74 2.62
N ARG A 110 2.26 -16.97 1.47
CA ARG A 110 1.05 -16.27 1.05
C ARG A 110 -0.09 -16.44 2.06
N GLU A 111 -0.16 -17.60 2.70
CA GLU A 111 -1.17 -17.98 3.69
C GLU A 111 -1.06 -17.14 4.97
N ILE A 112 0.12 -16.59 5.26
CA ILE A 112 0.40 -15.75 6.43
C ILE A 112 0.17 -14.26 6.12
N LEU A 113 0.13 -13.86 4.85
CA LEU A 113 0.00 -12.45 4.45
C LEU A 113 -1.17 -11.75 5.14
N PRO A 114 -2.41 -12.30 5.18
CA PRO A 114 -3.52 -11.65 5.86
C PRO A 114 -3.23 -11.35 7.34
N GLN A 115 -2.55 -12.28 8.03
CA GLN A 115 -2.17 -12.10 9.43
C GLN A 115 -1.02 -11.08 9.56
N SER A 116 0.00 -11.15 8.72
CA SER A 116 1.12 -10.20 8.80
C SER A 116 0.72 -8.76 8.47
N LEU A 117 -0.17 -8.55 7.49
CA LEU A 117 -0.63 -7.21 7.08
C LEU A 117 -1.53 -6.56 8.14
N THR A 118 -2.20 -7.37 8.94
CA THR A 118 -3.05 -6.89 10.04
C THR A 118 -2.32 -6.83 11.39
N ALA A 119 -1.04 -7.23 11.46
CA ALA A 119 -0.26 -7.26 12.70
C ALA A 119 0.38 -5.91 13.07
N CYS A 120 -0.11 -4.79 12.51
CA CYS A 120 0.41 -3.46 12.74
C CYS A 120 -0.69 -2.45 13.07
N ASP A 121 -0.32 -1.26 13.52
CA ASP A 121 -1.24 -0.15 13.75
C ASP A 121 -1.33 0.74 12.50
N ILE A 122 -0.18 0.97 11.85
CA ILE A 122 -0.05 1.74 10.62
C ILE A 122 0.79 0.99 9.60
N SER A 123 0.35 1.02 8.33
CA SER A 123 1.11 0.57 7.18
C SER A 123 1.92 1.70 6.57
N LEU A 124 3.09 1.38 6.02
CA LEU A 124 4.01 2.33 5.42
C LEU A 124 4.35 1.92 3.99
N VAL A 125 4.22 2.86 3.06
CA VAL A 125 4.65 2.72 1.67
C VAL A 125 5.55 3.89 1.30
N SER A 126 6.61 3.64 0.53
CA SER A 126 7.53 4.69 0.10
C SER A 126 7.86 4.61 -1.37
N LEU A 127 8.13 5.76 -1.98
CA LEU A 127 8.66 5.91 -3.32
C LEU A 127 9.72 7.01 -3.29
N ILE A 128 10.80 6.81 -4.05
CA ILE A 128 11.77 7.88 -4.31
C ILE A 128 11.14 8.94 -5.25
N PRO A 129 11.63 10.19 -5.24
CA PRO A 129 11.13 11.23 -6.14
C PRO A 129 11.18 10.79 -7.61
N GLY A 130 10.06 10.95 -8.33
CA GLY A 130 9.92 10.64 -9.75
C GLY A 130 9.48 9.21 -10.05
N ALA A 131 9.49 8.31 -9.07
CA ALA A 131 9.08 6.91 -9.25
C ALA A 131 7.54 6.73 -9.32
N GLU A 132 6.76 7.76 -8.97
CA GLU A 132 5.30 7.71 -8.90
C GLU A 132 4.63 7.46 -10.26
N SER A 133 5.33 7.76 -11.35
CA SER A 133 4.82 7.56 -12.71
C SER A 133 5.06 6.14 -13.25
N ILE A 134 5.96 5.38 -12.63
CA ILE A 134 6.46 4.09 -13.14
C ILE A 134 6.16 2.91 -12.19
N VAL A 135 5.87 3.16 -10.91
CA VAL A 135 5.56 2.11 -9.94
C VAL A 135 4.06 1.99 -9.75
N ALA A 136 3.52 0.80 -10.02
CA ALA A 136 2.13 0.48 -9.69
C ALA A 136 1.97 0.35 -8.15
N PRO A 137 0.88 0.88 -7.55
CA PRO A 137 0.67 0.83 -6.10
C PRO A 137 0.15 -0.54 -5.64
N SER A 138 0.78 -1.64 -6.06
CA SER A 138 0.30 -3.00 -5.78
C SER A 138 0.25 -3.36 -4.29
N LYS A 139 1.13 -2.76 -3.48
CA LYS A 139 1.14 -2.93 -2.00
C LYS A 139 -0.03 -2.21 -1.33
N LEU A 140 -0.52 -1.13 -1.93
CA LEU A 140 -1.55 -0.28 -1.34
C LEU A 140 -2.85 -1.05 -1.14
N ASN A 141 -3.22 -1.89 -2.11
CA ASN A 141 -4.45 -2.68 -2.07
C ASN A 141 -4.50 -3.60 -0.84
N GLY A 142 -3.40 -4.28 -0.52
CA GLY A 142 -3.32 -5.13 0.68
C GLY A 142 -3.38 -4.33 1.98
N MET A 143 -2.77 -3.14 2.02
CA MET A 143 -2.83 -2.25 3.19
C MET A 143 -4.27 -1.73 3.42
N LEU A 144 -4.95 -1.32 2.35
CA LEU A 144 -6.34 -0.88 2.40
C LEU A 144 -7.26 -2.04 2.82
N ALA A 145 -7.06 -3.22 2.23
CA ALA A 145 -7.80 -4.43 2.59
C ALA A 145 -7.59 -4.80 4.07
N ALA A 146 -6.37 -4.67 4.60
CA ALA A 146 -6.08 -4.92 6.01
C ALA A 146 -6.75 -3.92 6.97
N GLY A 147 -7.37 -2.84 6.47
CA GLY A 147 -8.01 -1.84 7.31
C GLY A 147 -7.04 -1.15 8.25
N ARG A 148 -5.79 -0.94 7.78
CA ARG A 148 -4.75 -0.21 8.52
C ARG A 148 -4.56 1.15 7.90
N GLY A 149 -4.46 2.18 8.73
CA GLY A 149 -4.13 3.53 8.25
C GLY A 149 -2.76 3.51 7.57
N ILE A 150 -2.57 4.39 6.58
CA ILE A 150 -1.37 4.38 5.74
C ILE A 150 -0.58 5.66 5.91
N ILE A 151 0.73 5.54 6.12
CA ILE A 151 1.67 6.63 5.85
C ILE A 151 2.31 6.37 4.50
N ALA A 152 2.27 7.37 3.62
CA ALA A 152 2.95 7.34 2.34
C ALA A 152 4.16 8.29 2.35
N ILE A 153 5.29 7.82 1.83
CA ILE A 153 6.44 8.67 1.50
C ILE A 153 6.45 8.85 -0.02
N THR A 154 5.84 9.92 -0.51
CA THR A 154 5.73 10.19 -1.96
C THR A 154 5.75 11.69 -2.25
N ALA A 155 6.04 12.07 -3.50
CA ALA A 155 5.96 13.48 -3.89
C ALA A 155 4.58 14.08 -3.58
N PRO A 156 4.51 15.34 -3.12
CA PRO A 156 3.24 16.04 -2.94
C PRO A 156 2.41 16.03 -4.22
N ASN A 157 1.09 15.93 -4.07
CA ASN A 157 0.11 15.84 -5.16
C ASN A 157 0.24 14.60 -6.05
N SER A 158 1.00 13.57 -5.63
CA SER A 158 1.03 12.27 -6.29
C SER A 158 -0.36 11.60 -6.27
N TYR A 159 -0.51 10.51 -7.05
CA TYR A 159 -1.74 9.71 -7.01
C TYR A 159 -2.03 9.19 -5.60
N ILE A 160 -1.00 8.65 -4.91
CA ILE A 160 -1.15 8.07 -3.57
C ILE A 160 -1.52 9.16 -2.56
N ASP A 161 -0.83 10.30 -2.59
CA ASP A 161 -1.13 11.44 -1.72
C ASP A 161 -2.59 11.92 -1.88
N LYS A 162 -3.03 12.14 -3.12
CA LYS A 162 -4.41 12.55 -3.40
C LYS A 162 -5.44 11.51 -2.96
N LEU A 163 -5.14 10.23 -3.16
CA LEU A 163 -6.02 9.13 -2.77
C LEU A 163 -6.18 9.07 -1.25
N LEU A 164 -5.07 9.13 -0.51
CA LEU A 164 -5.08 9.09 0.96
C LEU A 164 -5.74 10.33 1.55
N THR A 165 -5.40 11.52 1.04
CA THR A 165 -6.00 12.79 1.48
C THR A 165 -7.51 12.81 1.24
N LYS A 166 -7.97 12.42 0.05
CA LYS A 166 -9.41 12.44 -0.29
C LYS A 166 -10.23 11.41 0.49
N SER A 167 -9.65 10.24 0.75
CA SER A 167 -10.33 9.17 1.49
C SER A 167 -10.23 9.35 3.01
N GLY A 168 -9.22 10.07 3.49
CA GLY A 168 -8.83 10.11 4.90
C GLY A 168 -8.26 8.78 5.41
N ALA A 169 -7.82 7.89 4.52
CA ALA A 169 -7.25 6.58 4.86
C ALA A 169 -5.78 6.65 5.28
N GLY A 170 -5.16 7.83 5.21
CA GLY A 170 -3.72 7.97 5.42
C GLY A 170 -3.22 9.41 5.43
N ILE A 171 -1.91 9.53 5.63
CA ILE A 171 -1.14 10.77 5.59
C ILE A 171 0.03 10.58 4.62
N ASN A 172 0.44 11.65 3.93
CA ASN A 172 1.63 11.65 3.08
C ASN A 172 2.71 12.56 3.67
N THR A 173 3.97 12.12 3.60
CA THR A 173 5.17 12.93 3.84
C THR A 173 6.05 12.91 2.58
N PRO A 174 6.78 13.99 2.27
CA PRO A 174 7.71 13.99 1.14
C PRO A 174 8.90 13.03 1.35
N PRO A 175 9.52 12.51 0.27
CA PRO A 175 10.76 11.74 0.36
C PRO A 175 11.92 12.57 0.94
N ASN A 176 12.90 11.91 1.53
CA ASN A 176 14.08 12.53 2.19
C ASN A 176 13.74 13.45 3.37
N LYS A 177 12.63 13.18 4.08
CA LYS A 177 12.19 13.93 5.27
C LYS A 177 12.05 13.02 6.50
N PRO A 178 13.14 12.44 7.02
CA PRO A 178 13.07 11.46 8.10
C PRO A 178 12.57 12.03 9.43
N GLN A 179 12.87 13.30 9.74
CA GLN A 179 12.35 13.94 10.95
C GLN A 179 10.82 14.12 10.88
N GLU A 180 10.31 14.58 9.74
CA GLU A 180 8.87 14.74 9.51
C GLU A 180 8.13 13.40 9.63
N LEU A 181 8.70 12.34 9.04
CA LEU A 181 8.18 10.97 9.21
C LEU A 181 8.18 10.53 10.69
N ALA A 182 9.27 10.79 11.41
CA ALA A 182 9.38 10.44 12.83
C ALA A 182 8.34 11.19 13.68
N ASP A 183 8.15 12.48 13.43
CA ASP A 183 7.18 13.31 14.14
C ASP A 183 5.75 12.83 13.90
N ILE A 184 5.38 12.52 12.64
CA ILE A 184 4.08 11.95 12.28
C ILE A 184 3.84 10.61 12.98
N ILE A 185 4.82 9.70 12.96
CA ILE A 185 4.67 8.39 13.60
C ILE A 185 4.52 8.54 15.11
N LEU A 186 5.30 9.43 15.74
CA LEU A 186 5.22 9.69 17.17
C LEU A 186 3.86 10.28 17.55
N GLU A 187 3.34 11.23 16.78
CA GLU A 187 2.02 11.81 16.98
C GLU A 187 0.92 10.75 16.88
N LEU A 188 0.92 9.96 15.80
CA LEU A 188 -0.08 8.89 15.61
C LEU A 188 -0.01 7.83 16.70
N SER A 189 1.19 7.51 17.22
CA SER A 189 1.35 6.57 18.34
C SER A 189 0.65 7.02 19.62
N GLN A 190 0.37 8.32 19.75
CA GLN A 190 -0.32 8.93 20.90
C GLN A 190 -1.82 9.16 20.62
N GLN A 191 -2.29 8.86 19.40
CA GLN A 191 -3.67 9.13 18.94
C GLN A 191 -4.33 7.85 18.40
N PRO A 192 -4.58 6.83 19.25
CA PRO A 192 -5.11 5.54 18.82
C PRO A 192 -6.47 5.63 18.10
N GLU A 193 -7.34 6.56 18.52
CA GLU A 193 -8.64 6.78 17.86
C GLU A 193 -8.46 7.30 16.43
N GLN A 194 -7.51 8.21 16.19
CA GLN A 194 -7.22 8.71 14.83
C GLN A 194 -6.71 7.59 13.93
N VAL A 195 -5.78 6.78 14.44
CA VAL A 195 -5.24 5.61 13.72
C VAL A 195 -6.35 4.63 13.36
N LYS A 196 -7.27 4.36 14.29
CA LYS A 196 -8.44 3.51 14.05
C LYS A 196 -9.34 4.08 12.96
N ILE A 197 -9.67 5.36 13.01
CA ILE A 197 -10.49 6.04 11.99
C ILE A 197 -9.82 5.97 10.60
N MET A 198 -8.49 6.16 10.53
CA MET A 198 -7.75 6.00 9.27
C MET A 198 -7.88 4.57 8.72
N GLY A 199 -7.77 3.56 9.60
CA GLY A 199 -7.94 2.15 9.24
C GLY A 199 -9.35 1.81 8.74
N GLU A 200 -10.39 2.33 9.40
CA GLU A 200 -11.78 2.15 8.96
C GLU A 200 -12.03 2.76 7.58
N LYS A 201 -11.51 3.98 7.34
CA LYS A 201 -11.56 4.63 6.03
C LYS A 201 -10.78 3.87 4.96
N ALA A 202 -9.63 3.30 5.32
CA ALA A 202 -8.85 2.43 4.44
C ALA A 202 -9.65 1.20 4.01
N ARG A 203 -10.33 0.53 4.95
CA ARG A 203 -11.19 -0.63 4.67
C ARG A 203 -12.39 -0.26 3.79
N GLN A 204 -13.06 0.86 4.10
CA GLN A 204 -14.18 1.35 3.27
C GLN A 204 -13.74 1.68 1.84
N LEU A 205 -12.55 2.26 1.68
CA LEU A 205 -11.97 2.53 0.36
C LEU A 205 -11.73 1.24 -0.41
N TYR A 206 -11.14 0.23 0.25
CA TYR A 206 -10.95 -1.11 -0.32
C TYR A 206 -12.28 -1.73 -0.78
N GLU A 207 -13.28 -1.78 0.10
CA GLU A 207 -14.57 -2.41 -0.18
C GLU A 207 -15.30 -1.75 -1.34
N ARG A 208 -15.16 -0.43 -1.49
CA ARG A 208 -15.78 0.34 -2.57
C ARG A 208 -15.05 0.22 -3.92
N GLN A 209 -13.71 0.22 -3.92
CA GLN A 209 -12.94 0.45 -5.15
C GLN A 209 -11.99 -0.69 -5.55
N TYR A 210 -11.64 -1.60 -4.65
CA TYR A 210 -10.55 -2.55 -4.87
C TYR A 210 -10.97 -4.01 -4.67
N ARG A 211 -12.27 -4.27 -4.51
CA ARG A 211 -12.85 -5.62 -4.54
C ARG A 211 -12.82 -6.24 -5.93
N PHE A 212 -12.69 -7.56 -5.98
CA PHE A 212 -12.70 -8.36 -7.20
C PHE A 212 -14.06 -8.28 -7.90
N GLU A 213 -15.16 -8.40 -7.16
CA GLU A 213 -16.52 -8.42 -7.73
C GLU A 213 -16.86 -7.10 -8.43
N ARG A 214 -16.34 -5.99 -7.90
CA ARG A 214 -16.45 -4.66 -8.54
C ARG A 214 -15.67 -4.62 -9.85
N ALA A 215 -14.42 -5.10 -9.88
CA ALA A 215 -13.63 -5.16 -11.11
C ALA A 215 -14.29 -6.07 -12.16
N LEU A 216 -14.76 -7.26 -11.75
CA LEU A 216 -15.43 -8.21 -12.62
C LEU A 216 -16.67 -7.58 -13.26
N LYS A 217 -17.50 -6.89 -12.48
CA LYS A 217 -18.69 -6.20 -12.99
C LYS A 217 -18.34 -5.08 -13.98
N GLU A 218 -17.27 -4.31 -13.72
CA GLU A 218 -16.80 -3.28 -14.64
C GLU A 218 -16.27 -3.88 -15.96
N TYR A 219 -15.54 -5.00 -15.89
CA TYR A 219 -15.11 -5.73 -17.08
C TYR A 219 -16.29 -6.33 -17.85
N GLU A 220 -17.26 -6.94 -17.17
CA GLU A 220 -18.46 -7.48 -17.81
C GLU A 220 -19.25 -6.39 -18.52
N GLN A 221 -19.42 -5.22 -17.89
CA GLN A 221 -20.02 -4.06 -18.54
C GLN A 221 -19.21 -3.63 -19.77
N LEU A 222 -17.90 -3.44 -19.63
CA LEU A 222 -17.06 -2.97 -20.74
C LEU A 222 -17.07 -3.95 -21.93
N LEU A 223 -17.04 -5.26 -21.68
CA LEU A 223 -16.95 -6.28 -22.72
C LEU A 223 -18.30 -6.67 -23.33
N PHE A 224 -19.38 -6.63 -22.54
CA PHE A 224 -20.68 -7.21 -22.93
C PHE A 224 -21.85 -6.22 -22.96
N THR A 225 -21.68 -4.97 -22.50
CA THR A 225 -22.72 -3.92 -22.64
C THR A 225 -22.46 -2.93 -23.78
N CYS A 226 -21.38 -3.11 -24.56
CA CYS A 226 -21.31 -2.54 -25.89
C CYS A 226 -22.20 -3.37 -26.83
N ASP A 227 -23.25 -2.74 -27.36
CA ASP A 227 -24.18 -3.27 -28.37
C ASP A 227 -23.50 -3.44 -29.76
N ASP A 228 -22.23 -3.83 -29.78
CA ASP A 228 -21.55 -4.38 -30.96
C ASP A 228 -21.88 -5.87 -31.02
N ARG A 229 -23.15 -6.17 -31.31
CA ARG A 229 -23.46 -7.46 -31.95
C ARG A 229 -22.56 -7.55 -33.18
N PRO A 230 -21.79 -8.63 -33.37
CA PRO A 230 -20.99 -8.78 -34.58
C PRO A 230 -21.92 -8.61 -35.79
N ASP A 231 -21.50 -7.82 -36.77
CA ASP A 231 -22.22 -7.69 -38.04
C ASP A 231 -22.60 -9.11 -38.51
N PRO A 232 -23.89 -9.41 -38.74
CA PRO A 232 -24.34 -10.74 -39.17
C PRO A 232 -23.57 -11.26 -40.40
N ARG A 233 -22.96 -10.35 -41.18
CA ARG A 233 -22.12 -10.67 -42.35
C ARG A 233 -20.77 -11.29 -42.00
N LEU A 234 -20.28 -11.18 -40.76
CA LEU A 234 -19.04 -11.83 -40.30
C LEU A 234 -19.25 -13.30 -39.88
N LEU A 235 -20.49 -13.70 -39.58
CA LEU A 235 -20.84 -15.09 -39.21
C LEU A 235 -21.15 -15.98 -40.42
N ALA A 236 -21.35 -15.40 -41.62
CA ALA A 236 -21.76 -16.14 -42.83
C ALA A 236 -20.58 -16.72 -43.65
N ARG A 237 -19.32 -16.57 -43.22
CA ARG A 237 -18.14 -17.01 -44.01
C ARG A 237 -17.57 -18.39 -43.65
N ASN A 238 -18.12 -19.09 -42.66
CA ASN A 238 -17.66 -20.43 -42.26
C ASN A 238 -18.72 -21.52 -42.48
N SER A 239 -19.41 -21.48 -43.60
CA SER A 239 -20.21 -22.60 -44.10
C SER A 239 -20.00 -22.75 -45.60
N SER A 240 -18.93 -23.44 -45.96
CA SER A 240 -18.67 -24.05 -47.27
C SER A 240 -17.73 -25.23 -47.05
#